data_AF-A0A1Q5NZN8-F1
#
_entry.id   AF-A0A1Q5NZN8-F1
#
_cell.length_a   1.000
_cell.length_b   1.000
_cell.length_c   1.000
_cell.angle_alpha   90.00
_cell.angle_beta   90.00
_cell.angle_gamma   90.00
#
_symmetry.space_group_name_H-M   'P 1'
#
loop_
_entity.id
_entity.type
_entity.pdbx_description
1 polymer ?
#
loop_
_entity_poly.entity_id
_entity_poly.type
_entity_poly.pdbx_seq_one_letter_code
_entity_poly.pdbx_strand_id
1 'polypeptide(L)'
;MKQYGIRNRGIKQQNLAVLRESNMPAVLTENVFVSNPEEAKLLKDPAVIDGLTKAHAIGIAKGARVKSKSVSGSSTVATGSGQVKEEEPHKRRSAVTAI
;
A
#
# COMPACT_ATOMS: atom_id res chain seq x y z
N MET A 1 -9.08 9.72 -6.28
CA MET A 1 -10.28 10.20 -5.58
C MET A 1 -11.39 10.69 -6.52
N LYS A 2 -11.11 11.48 -7.58
CA LYS A 2 -12.16 11.91 -8.54
C LYS A 2 -12.96 10.75 -9.16
N GLN A 3 -12.30 9.63 -9.45
CA GLN A 3 -12.93 8.41 -9.97
C GLN A 3 -13.95 7.75 -9.01
N TYR A 4 -13.85 8.05 -7.71
CA TYR A 4 -14.77 7.56 -6.68
C TYR A 4 -15.86 8.59 -6.35
N GLY A 5 -16.04 9.62 -7.20
CA GLY A 5 -17.02 10.70 -6.97
C GLY A 5 -16.66 11.65 -5.82
N ILE A 6 -15.49 11.51 -5.20
CA ILE A 6 -15.08 12.34 -4.07
C ILE A 6 -14.62 13.71 -4.55
N ARG A 7 -15.29 14.76 -4.05
CA ARG A 7 -14.97 16.16 -4.34
C ARG A 7 -13.65 16.57 -3.69
N ASN A 8 -12.78 17.24 -4.45
CA ASN A 8 -11.62 17.91 -3.89
C ASN A 8 -12.07 19.12 -3.05
N ARG A 9 -11.72 19.13 -1.76
CA ARG A 9 -12.08 20.17 -0.79
C ARG A 9 -11.05 21.29 -0.66
N GLY A 10 -9.92 21.17 -1.37
CA GLY A 10 -8.84 22.15 -1.36
C GLY A 10 -8.02 22.14 -0.08
N ILE A 11 -7.05 23.06 -0.02
CA ILE A 11 -6.18 23.26 1.13
C ILE A 11 -6.88 24.21 2.11
N LYS A 12 -6.80 23.91 3.40
CA LYS A 12 -7.36 24.73 4.49
C LYS A 12 -6.29 25.03 5.52
N GLN A 13 -6.37 26.22 6.09
CA GLN A 13 -5.57 26.61 7.25
C GLN A 13 -6.42 26.52 8.51
N GLN A 14 -5.92 25.82 9.52
CA GLN A 14 -6.59 25.62 10.79
C GLN A 14 -5.58 25.52 11.93
N ASN A 15 -6.02 25.88 13.14
CA ASN A 15 -5.19 25.86 14.34
C ASN A 15 -5.18 24.47 15.01
N LEU A 16 -4.57 23.48 14.32
CA LEU A 16 -4.50 22.10 14.80
C LEU A 16 -3.21 21.90 15.60
N ALA A 17 -3.31 21.32 16.81
CA ALA A 17 -2.15 21.12 17.68
C ALA A 17 -1.02 20.34 16.98
N VAL A 18 -1.35 19.28 16.26
CA VAL A 18 -0.37 18.47 15.51
C VAL A 18 0.39 19.25 14.43
N LEU A 19 -0.22 20.30 13.86
CA LEU A 19 0.43 21.16 12.88
C LEU A 19 1.18 22.31 13.54
N ARG A 20 0.64 22.87 14.63
CA ARG A 20 1.20 24.03 15.34
C ARG A 20 2.42 23.68 16.17
N GLU A 21 2.41 22.53 16.86
CA GLU A 21 3.47 22.12 17.80
C GLU A 21 4.59 21.32 17.11
N SER A 22 4.49 21.11 15.79
CA SER A 22 5.51 20.40 15.00
C SER A 22 6.58 21.36 14.48
N ASN A 23 7.84 21.11 14.82
CA ASN A 23 8.98 21.97 14.43
C ASN A 23 9.46 21.76 12.98
N MET A 24 8.94 20.77 12.26
CA MET A 24 9.21 20.49 10.85
C MET A 24 8.01 20.87 9.99
N PRO A 25 8.16 21.02 8.65
CA PRO A 25 7.02 21.22 7.75
C PRO A 25 5.99 20.09 7.91
N ALA A 26 4.75 20.44 8.26
CA ALA A 26 3.69 19.49 8.55
C ALA A 26 2.40 19.82 7.79
N VAL A 27 1.67 18.77 7.38
CA VAL A 27 0.34 18.85 6.77
C VAL A 27 -0.53 17.73 7.31
N LEU A 28 -1.84 17.97 7.44
CA LEU A 28 -2.82 16.96 7.80
C LEU A 28 -3.76 16.76 6.62
N THR A 29 -3.89 15.51 6.16
CA THR A 29 -4.73 15.13 5.03
C THR A 29 -5.99 14.41 5.51
N GLU A 30 -7.16 14.97 5.22
CA GLU A 30 -8.46 14.32 5.41
C GLU A 30 -8.89 13.65 4.10
N ASN A 31 -8.85 12.31 4.04
CA ASN A 31 -9.02 11.59 2.78
C ASN A 31 -10.49 11.39 2.39
N VAL A 32 -11.31 10.90 3.32
CA VAL A 32 -12.76 10.67 3.17
C VAL A 32 -13.43 10.77 4.55
N PHE A 33 -14.75 10.86 4.59
CA PHE A 33 -15.54 10.96 5.82
C PHE A 33 -16.10 9.61 6.25
N VAL A 34 -15.74 9.15 7.45
CA VAL A 34 -16.31 7.93 8.05
C VAL A 34 -17.80 8.07 8.37
N SER A 35 -18.29 9.30 8.57
CA SER A 35 -19.69 9.61 8.82
C SER A 35 -20.58 9.44 7.59
N ASN A 36 -20.00 9.42 6.38
CA ASN A 36 -20.72 9.12 5.15
C ASN A 36 -20.58 7.61 4.84
N PRO A 37 -21.66 6.81 4.87
CA PRO A 37 -21.59 5.37 4.65
C PRO A 37 -20.96 4.96 3.32
N GLU A 38 -21.17 5.73 2.25
CA GLU A 38 -20.58 5.42 0.94
C GLU A 38 -19.08 5.66 0.91
N GLU A 39 -18.62 6.73 1.57
CA GLU A 39 -17.19 7.04 1.72
C GLU A 39 -16.48 6.09 2.67
N ALA A 40 -17.14 5.67 3.75
CA ALA A 40 -16.60 4.74 4.72
C ALA A 40 -16.30 3.36 4.11
N LYS A 41 -17.05 2.93 3.08
CA LYS A 41 -16.76 1.70 2.33
C LYS A 41 -15.41 1.79 1.62
N LEU A 42 -15.03 2.96 1.11
CA LEU A 42 -13.75 3.18 0.42
C LEU A 42 -12.54 2.99 1.37
N LEU A 43 -12.70 3.24 2.67
CA LEU A 43 -11.66 2.98 3.66
C LEU A 43 -11.38 1.49 3.89
N LYS A 44 -12.25 0.60 3.41
CA LYS A 44 -12.09 -0.85 3.52
C LYS A 44 -11.58 -1.48 2.23
N ASP A 45 -11.56 -0.73 1.13
CA ASP A 45 -11.11 -1.22 -0.18
C ASP A 45 -9.56 -1.17 -0.26
N PRO A 46 -8.87 -2.32 -0.38
CA PRO A 46 -7.41 -2.37 -0.48
C PRO A 46 -6.86 -1.56 -1.66
N ALA A 47 -7.57 -1.52 -2.80
CA ALA A 47 -7.12 -0.78 -3.97
C ALA A 47 -7.14 0.74 -3.73
N VAL A 48 -8.13 1.22 -2.97
CA VAL A 48 -8.22 2.64 -2.56
C VAL A 48 -7.07 2.98 -1.61
N ILE A 49 -6.82 2.14 -0.60
CA ILE A 49 -5.74 2.34 0.37
C ILE A 49 -4.38 2.37 -0.33
N ASP A 50 -4.14 1.44 -1.26
CA ASP A 50 -2.88 1.34 -1.98
C ASP A 50 -2.65 2.55 -2.90
N GLY A 51 -3.70 2.98 -3.62
CA GLY A 51 -3.66 4.20 -4.42
C GLY A 51 -3.39 5.46 -3.59
N LEU A 52 -4.02 5.57 -2.42
CA LEU A 52 -3.82 6.69 -1.50
C LEU A 52 -2.40 6.71 -0.92
N THR A 53 -1.89 5.55 -0.51
CA THR A 53 -0.55 5.40 0.06
C THR A 53 0.52 5.78 -0.97
N LYS A 54 0.38 5.31 -2.21
CA LYS A 54 1.26 5.69 -3.33
C LYS A 54 1.22 7.20 -3.59
N ALA A 55 0.03 7.80 -3.58
CA ALA A 55 -0.11 9.24 -3.76
C ALA A 55 0.59 10.04 -2.65
N HIS A 56 0.47 9.61 -1.39
CA HIS A 56 1.19 10.23 -0.27
C HIS A 56 2.70 10.07 -0.40
N ALA A 57 3.21 8.88 -0.73
CA ALA A 57 4.64 8.66 -0.93
C ALA A 57 5.23 9.58 -2.02
N ILE A 58 4.53 9.70 -3.15
CA ILE A 58 4.91 10.61 -4.24
C ILE A 58 4.85 12.07 -3.77
N GLY A 59 3.81 12.46 -3.04
CA GLY A 59 3.64 13.81 -2.51
C GLY A 59 4.76 14.20 -1.55
N ILE A 60 5.09 13.31 -0.60
CA ILE A 60 6.19 13.49 0.35
C ILE A 60 7.52 13.57 -0.39
N ALA A 61 7.79 12.68 -1.35
CA ALA A 61 9.03 12.70 -2.13
C ALA A 61 9.22 14.04 -2.87
N LYS A 62 8.14 14.55 -3.49
CA LYS A 62 8.14 15.86 -4.14
C LYS A 62 8.36 17.00 -3.14
N GLY A 63 7.66 16.98 -2.00
CA GLY A 63 7.80 17.99 -0.95
C GLY A 63 9.19 18.03 -0.33
N ALA A 64 9.78 16.86 -0.08
CA ALA A 64 11.13 16.68 0.43
C ALA A 64 12.23 16.90 -0.63
N ARG A 65 11.85 17.13 -1.90
CA ARG A 65 12.77 17.39 -3.03
C ARG A 65 13.81 16.29 -3.24
N VAL A 66 13.45 15.04 -2.98
CA VAL A 66 14.35 13.91 -3.21
C VAL A 66 14.45 13.59 -4.71
N LYS A 67 15.67 13.33 -5.19
CA LYS A 67 15.89 12.89 -6.57
C LYS A 67 15.61 11.39 -6.68
N SER A 68 14.90 10.98 -7.73
CA SER A 68 14.76 9.57 -8.07
C SER A 68 16.13 9.00 -8.39
N LYS A 69 16.49 7.89 -7.73
CA LYS A 69 17.67 7.11 -8.12
C LYS A 69 17.36 6.44 -9.45
N SER A 70 18.09 6.78 -10.51
CA SER A 70 18.00 6.05 -11.78
C SER A 70 18.58 4.66 -11.59
N VAL A 71 17.73 3.64 -11.57
CA VAL A 71 18.17 2.26 -11.72
C VAL A 71 18.49 2.03 -13.20
N SER A 72 19.72 2.35 -13.58
CA SER A 72 20.31 1.90 -14.84
C SER A 72 20.84 0.47 -14.62
N GLY A 73 19.92 -0.48 -14.66
CA GLY A 73 20.24 -1.90 -14.52
C GLY A 73 18.97 -2.71 -14.74
N SER A 74 18.90 -3.38 -15.89
CA SER A 74 17.85 -4.36 -16.19
C SER A 74 17.91 -5.51 -15.18
N SER A 75 17.18 -5.40 -14.06
CA SER A 75 16.85 -6.56 -13.24
C SER A 75 15.63 -7.23 -13.86
N THR A 76 15.87 -8.25 -14.68
CA THR A 76 14.86 -9.24 -15.02
C THR A 76 14.35 -9.88 -13.73
N VAL A 77 13.13 -9.51 -13.33
CA VAL A 77 12.44 -10.19 -12.24
C VAL A 77 12.01 -11.55 -12.77
N ALA A 78 12.67 -12.61 -12.30
CA ALA A 78 12.18 -13.96 -12.50
C ALA A 78 10.83 -14.07 -11.78
N THR A 79 9.77 -14.23 -12.56
CA THR A 79 8.44 -14.61 -12.08
C THR A 79 8.56 -16.02 -11.48
N GLY A 80 8.80 -16.10 -10.17
CA GLY A 80 8.64 -17.32 -9.40
C GLY A 80 7.16 -17.65 -9.31
N SER A 81 6.66 -18.43 -10.28
CA SER A 81 5.42 -19.17 -10.17
C SER A 81 5.56 -20.18 -9.03
N GLY A 82 5.08 -19.83 -7.83
CA GLY A 82 4.93 -20.77 -6.73
C GLY A 82 3.86 -21.80 -7.08
N GLN A 83 4.29 -22.95 -7.61
CA GLN A 83 3.45 -24.15 -7.63
C GLN A 83 3.43 -24.74 -6.22
N VAL A 84 2.25 -24.74 -5.59
CA VAL A 84 1.96 -25.54 -4.40
C VAL A 84 2.00 -27.00 -4.83
N LYS A 85 2.95 -27.78 -4.31
CA LYS A 85 2.89 -29.24 -4.35
C LYS A 85 2.04 -29.69 -3.17
N GLU A 86 0.85 -30.21 -3.48
CA GLU A 86 0.09 -31.08 -2.58
C GLU A 86 0.93 -32.35 -2.31
N GLU A 87 1.25 -32.63 -1.05
CA GLU A 87 1.84 -33.92 -0.65
C GLU A 87 0.72 -34.94 -0.37
N GLU A 88 0.67 -35.98 -1.19
CA GLU A 88 -0.13 -37.19 -0.97
C GLU A 88 0.53 -38.12 0.08
N PRO A 89 -0.28 -38.85 0.89
CA PRO A 89 0.16 -39.48 2.14
C PRO A 89 1.06 -40.71 1.94
N HIS A 90 2.10 -40.78 2.78
CA HIS A 90 3.13 -41.81 2.81
C HIS A 90 2.61 -43.25 2.78
N LYS A 91 2.74 -43.91 1.62
CA LYS A 91 2.55 -45.35 1.48
C LYS A 91 3.73 -46.09 2.13
N ARG A 92 3.49 -46.67 3.31
CA ARG A 92 4.39 -47.59 4.00
C ARG A 92 4.79 -48.73 3.05
N ARG A 93 6.06 -48.84 2.66
CA ARG A 93 6.59 -50.05 2.02
C ARG A 93 7.07 -50.99 3.12
N SER A 94 6.26 -52.01 3.39
CA SER A 94 6.64 -53.18 4.17
C SER A 94 7.59 -54.08 3.37
N ALA A 95 8.61 -54.62 4.06
CA ALA A 95 9.31 -55.89 3.85
C ALA A 95 9.81 -56.27 2.44
N VAL A 96 11.07 -56.71 2.34
CA VAL A 96 11.45 -58.06 1.87
C VAL A 96 12.97 -58.26 2.03
N THR A 97 13.28 -59.33 2.77
CA THR A 97 14.46 -60.18 2.90
C THR A 97 15.44 -60.25 1.72
N ALA A 98 16.75 -60.26 2.00
CA ALA A 98 17.76 -60.95 1.19
C ALA A 98 19.02 -61.30 2.02
N ILE A 99 19.24 -62.63 2.13
CA ILE A 99 20.44 -63.41 2.53
C ILE A 99 20.94 -63.26 3.96
#